data_AF-A0A497MXG7-F1
#
_entry.id   AF-A0A497MXG7-F1
#
_cell.length_a   1.000
_cell.length_b   1.000
_cell.length_c   1.000
_cell.angle_alpha   90.00
_cell.angle_beta   90.00
_cell.angle_gamma   90.00
#
_symmetry.space_group_name_H-M   'P 1'
#
loop_
_entity.id
_entity.type
_entity.pdbx_description
1 polymer ?
#
loop_
_entity_poly.entity_id
_entity_poly.type
_entity_poly.pdbx_seq_one_letter_code
_entity_poly.pdbx_strand_id
1 'polypeptide(L)'
;MKYAIQINNIFKRFVEVTAVDGLSLNIKEGEIFGLLGPNGAGKSTTINILSGIHQPTSGSAFVGGFDITVDPDKVKRLIGVCPQHSAYYKYLTGRDNLEDVRARANGTQQ
;
A
#
# COMPACT_ATOMS: atom_id res chain seq x y z
N MET A 1 -6.97 17.22 13.70
CA MET A 1 -7.30 16.65 12.37
C MET A 1 -6.80 15.22 12.33
N LYS A 2 -7.57 14.27 11.77
CA LYS A 2 -7.20 12.84 11.73
C LYS A 2 -6.74 12.47 10.32
N TYR A 3 -5.58 11.82 10.20
CA TYR A 3 -4.99 11.41 8.94
C TYR A 3 -5.24 9.92 8.71
N ALA A 4 -5.61 9.55 7.48
CA ALA A 4 -5.69 8.15 7.06
C ALA A 4 -4.29 7.61 6.74
N ILE A 5 -3.43 8.44 6.13
CA ILE A 5 -2.06 8.09 5.76
C ILE A 5 -1.14 9.22 6.20
N GLN A 6 -0.02 8.86 6.83
CA GLN A 6 1.06 9.80 7.18
C GLN A 6 2.38 9.21 6.74
N ILE A 7 3.17 9.98 6.00
CA ILE A 7 4.48 9.60 5.49
C ILE A 7 5.48 10.64 5.97
N ASN A 8 6.52 10.18 6.66
CA ASN A 8 7.57 11.03 7.19
C ASN A 8 8.91 10.62 6.58
N ASN A 9 9.33 11.41 5.58
CA ASN A 9 10.64 11.34 4.96
C ASN A 9 11.07 9.93 4.54
N ILE A 10 10.19 9.21 3.83
CA ILE A 10 10.50 7.84 3.40
C ILE A 10 11.47 7.82 2.23
N PHE A 11 12.40 6.87 2.28
CA PHE A 11 13.29 6.54 1.19
C PHE A 11 13.10 5.09 0.79
N LYS A 12 13.26 4.79 -0.49
CA LYS A 12 13.39 3.43 -0.99
C LYS A 12 14.52 3.35 -1.99
N ARG A 13 15.60 2.70 -1.57
CA ARG A 13 16.79 2.44 -2.38
C ARG A 13 16.85 0.95 -2.68
N PHE A 14 16.88 0.63 -3.96
CA PHE A 14 17.31 -0.67 -4.48
C PHE A 14 18.80 -0.58 -4.83
N VAL A 15 19.43 -1.70 -5.16
CA VAL A 15 20.89 -1.78 -5.39
C VAL A 15 21.38 -0.72 -6.39
N GLU A 16 20.64 -0.51 -7.49
CA GLU A 16 21.07 0.37 -8.58
C GLU A 16 20.26 1.67 -8.67
N VAL A 17 19.17 1.81 -7.89
CA VAL A 17 18.23 2.93 -8.06
C VAL A 17 17.61 3.40 -6.76
N THR A 18 17.58 4.71 -6.56
CA THR A 18 16.75 5.37 -5.55
C THR A 18 15.36 5.58 -6.14
N ALA A 19 14.40 4.74 -5.75
CA ALA A 19 13.03 4.77 -6.27
C ALA A 19 12.12 5.77 -5.54
N VAL A 20 12.41 6.06 -4.27
CA VAL A 20 11.74 7.13 -3.50
C VAL A 20 12.83 7.85 -2.70
N ASP A 21 12.86 9.19 -2.78
CA ASP A 21 13.91 10.02 -2.19
C ASP A 21 13.30 11.10 -1.29
N GLY A 22 13.08 10.77 -0.02
CA GLY A 22 12.64 11.73 1.00
C GLY A 22 11.19 12.20 0.86
N LEU A 23 10.24 11.29 0.59
CA LEU A 23 8.83 11.66 0.46
C LEU A 23 8.20 11.91 1.84
N SER A 24 7.55 13.06 2.00
CA SER A 24 6.67 13.35 3.15
C SER A 24 5.30 13.79 2.65
N LEU A 25 4.24 13.19 3.21
CA LEU A 25 2.88 13.37 2.73
C LEU A 25 1.88 13.02 3.84
N ASN A 26 0.83 13.81 3.99
CA ASN A 26 -0.28 13.50 4.89
C ASN A 26 -1.59 13.54 4.11
N ILE A 27 -2.39 12.47 4.20
CA ILE A 27 -3.71 12.35 3.57
C ILE A 27 -4.75 12.22 4.67
N LYS A 28 -5.76 13.09 4.64
CA LYS A 28 -6.82 13.14 5.65
C LYS A 28 -7.79 11.98 5.48
N GLU A 29 -8.48 11.62 6.57
CA GLU A 29 -9.63 10.71 6.46
C GLU A 29 -10.70 11.31 5.54
N GLY A 30 -11.22 10.50 4.61
CA GLY A 30 -12.22 10.92 3.62
C GLY A 30 -11.66 11.68 2.41
N GLU A 31 -10.34 11.89 2.32
CA GLU A 31 -9.71 12.59 1.20
C GLU A 31 -9.52 11.67 -0.03
N ILE A 32 -9.86 12.19 -1.21
CA ILE A 32 -9.49 11.57 -2.49
C ILE A 32 -8.17 12.17 -2.92
N PHE A 33 -7.12 11.35 -2.95
CA PHE A 33 -5.76 11.78 -3.28
C PHE A 33 -5.26 11.10 -4.55
N GLY A 34 -4.63 11.87 -5.44
CA GLY A 34 -3.99 11.36 -6.65
C GLY A 34 -2.46 11.55 -6.62
N LEU A 35 -1.71 10.48 -6.89
CA LEU A 35 -0.25 10.53 -7.04
C LEU A 35 0.12 10.49 -8.54
N LEU A 36 0.55 11.61 -9.11
CA LEU A 36 0.84 11.76 -10.54
C LEU A 36 2.33 12.04 -10.80
N GLY A 37 2.83 11.57 -11.95
CA GLY A 37 4.22 11.73 -12.37
C GLY A 37 4.60 10.74 -13.48
N PRO A 38 5.74 10.92 -14.16
CA PRO A 38 6.18 10.05 -15.26
C PRO A 38 6.53 8.63 -14.77
N ASN A 39 6.75 7.70 -15.71
CA ASN A 39 7.25 6.36 -15.38
C ASN A 39 8.61 6.47 -14.68
N GLY A 40 8.83 5.63 -13.67
CA GLY A 40 10.04 5.67 -12.84
C GLY A 40 10.04 6.71 -11.72
N ALA A 41 9.05 7.61 -11.64
CA ALA A 41 8.97 8.63 -10.58
C ALA A 41 8.66 8.11 -9.16
N GLY A 42 8.68 6.79 -8.94
CA GLY A 42 8.44 6.20 -7.61
C GLY A 42 6.99 5.93 -7.22
N LYS A 43 6.00 6.25 -8.07
CA LYS A 43 4.56 6.10 -7.75
C LYS A 43 4.18 4.71 -7.26
N SER A 44 4.42 3.68 -8.08
CA SER A 44 4.10 2.30 -7.73
C SER A 44 4.90 1.83 -6.52
N THR A 45 6.14 2.28 -6.38
CA THR A 45 6.97 1.99 -5.20
C THR A 45 6.36 2.57 -3.93
N THR A 46 5.90 3.83 -3.95
CA THR A 46 5.21 4.46 -2.82
C THR A 46 3.91 3.72 -2.47
N ILE A 47 3.09 3.36 -3.47
CA ILE A 47 1.86 2.58 -3.24
C ILE A 47 2.18 1.20 -2.67
N ASN A 48 3.21 0.51 -3.17
CA ASN A 48 3.65 -0.78 -2.63
C ASN A 48 4.16 -0.67 -1.19
N ILE A 49 4.83 0.44 -0.85
CA ILE A 49 5.22 0.72 0.53
C ILE A 49 3.98 0.85 1.40
N LEU A 50 3.06 1.75 1.06
CA LEU A 50 1.80 1.96 1.81
C LEU A 50 0.91 0.71 1.88
N SER A 51 1.06 -0.21 0.93
CA SER A 51 0.36 -1.50 0.88
C SER A 51 1.03 -2.61 1.71
N GLY A 52 2.20 -2.34 2.29
CA GLY A 52 2.98 -3.32 3.06
C GLY A 52 3.68 -4.38 2.21
N ILE A 53 3.77 -4.18 0.89
CA ILE A 53 4.49 -5.08 -0.05
C ILE A 53 5.99 -4.82 -0.01
N HIS A 54 6.38 -3.56 0.21
CA HIS A 54 7.77 -3.16 0.38
C HIS A 54 7.96 -2.41 1.69
N GLN A 55 9.02 -2.70 2.42
CA GLN A 55 9.46 -1.81 3.49
C GLN A 55 10.23 -0.62 2.90
N PRO A 56 10.07 0.59 3.46
CA PRO A 56 10.99 1.68 3.17
C PRO A 56 12.41 1.31 3.60
N THR A 57 13.42 1.85 2.91
CA THR A 57 14.82 1.72 3.34
C THR A 57 15.09 2.57 4.58
N SER A 58 14.43 3.72 4.70
CA SER A 58 14.45 4.59 5.87
C SER A 58 13.21 5.49 5.91
N GLY A 59 12.99 6.17 7.04
CA GLY A 59 11.78 6.95 7.31
C GLY A 59 10.65 6.11 7.90
N SER A 60 9.47 6.69 8.06
CA SER A 60 8.30 6.01 8.61
C SER A 60 7.03 6.32 7.82
N ALA A 61 6.11 5.36 7.79
CA ALA A 61 4.79 5.54 7.20
C ALA A 61 3.73 4.86 8.06
N PHE A 62 2.60 5.55 8.21
CA PHE A 62 1.48 5.14 9.03
C PHE A 62 0.22 5.08 8.18
N VAL A 63 -0.57 4.01 8.36
CA VAL A 63 -1.88 3.84 7.73
C VAL A 63 -2.89 3.50 8.82
N GLY A 64 -3.95 4.30 8.92
CA GLY A 64 -4.93 4.16 10.00
C GLY A 64 -4.33 4.26 11.41
N GLY A 65 -3.21 4.98 11.56
CA GLY A 65 -2.46 5.11 12.82
C GLY A 65 -1.48 3.98 13.12
N PHE A 66 -1.37 2.95 12.26
CA PHE A 66 -0.42 1.85 12.44
C PHE A 66 0.84 2.05 11.61
N ASP A 67 2.00 1.88 12.23
CA ASP A 67 3.30 1.93 11.55
C ASP A 67 3.48 0.67 10.68
N ILE A 68 3.72 0.90 9.39
CA ILE A 68 3.88 -0.17 8.40
C ILE A 68 5.16 -0.98 8.57
N THR A 69 6.17 -0.41 9.21
CA THR A 69 7.47 -1.07 9.47
C THR A 69 7.41 -1.99 10.67
N VAL A 70 6.46 -1.76 11.59
CA VAL A 70 6.30 -2.51 12.84
C VAL A 70 5.31 -3.65 12.68
N ASP A 71 4.13 -3.38 12.10
CA ASP A 71 3.06 -4.37 11.96
C ASP A 71 2.35 -4.23 10.60
N PRO A 72 2.99 -4.68 9.52
CA PRO A 72 2.43 -4.58 8.17
C PRO A 72 1.12 -5.38 8.02
N ASP A 73 0.90 -6.42 8.81
CA ASP A 73 -0.32 -7.23 8.72
C ASP A 73 -1.53 -6.52 9.32
N LYS A 74 -1.36 -5.69 10.37
CA LYS A 74 -2.41 -4.76 10.79
C LYS A 74 -2.77 -3.78 9.68
N VAL A 75 -1.78 -3.22 9.00
CA VAL A 75 -2.04 -2.30 7.88
C VAL A 75 -2.80 -3.00 6.75
N LYS A 76 -2.38 -4.20 6.33
CA LYS A 76 -3.06 -4.96 5.27
C LYS A 76 -4.54 -5.25 5.58
N ARG A 77 -4.90 -5.46 6.85
CA ARG A 77 -6.30 -5.64 7.27
C ARG A 77 -7.15 -4.36 7.20
N LEU A 78 -6.52 -3.19 7.09
CA LEU A 78 -7.20 -1.89 7.05
C LEU A 78 -7.40 -1.35 5.63
N ILE A 79 -6.72 -1.90 4.63
CA ILE A 79 -6.70 -1.37 3.27
C ILE A 79 -7.16 -2.40 2.24
N GLY A 80 -7.77 -1.91 1.18
CA GLY A 80 -7.96 -2.65 -0.07
C GLY A 80 -7.00 -2.13 -1.13
N VAL A 81 -6.36 -3.04 -1.87
CA VAL A 81 -5.42 -2.69 -2.95
C VAL A 81 -5.94 -3.25 -4.26
N CYS A 82 -6.07 -2.39 -5.26
CA CYS A 82 -6.35 -2.80 -6.64
C CYS A 82 -5.03 -2.76 -7.43
N PRO A 83 -4.42 -3.92 -7.74
CA PRO A 83 -3.16 -3.96 -8.46
C PRO A 83 -3.29 -3.51 -9.91
N GLN A 84 -2.17 -3.09 -10.50
CA GLN A 84 -2.11 -2.68 -11.92
C GLN A 84 -2.50 -3.81 -12.87
N HIS A 85 -2.10 -5.04 -12.56
CA HIS A 85 -2.53 -6.24 -13.29
C HIS A 85 -3.65 -6.92 -12.52
N SER A 86 -4.63 -7.42 -13.25
CA SER A 86 -5.78 -8.11 -12.69
C SER A 86 -5.36 -9.32 -11.84
N ALA A 87 -5.71 -9.30 -10.56
CA ALA A 87 -5.49 -10.39 -9.61
C ALA A 87 -6.78 -11.19 -9.35
N TYR A 88 -7.45 -11.63 -10.42
CA TYR A 88 -8.65 -12.48 -10.33
C TYR A 88 -8.42 -13.82 -11.01
N TYR A 89 -9.10 -14.85 -10.50
CA TYR A 89 -9.12 -16.18 -11.08
C TYR A 89 -10.10 -16.22 -12.24
N LYS A 90 -9.58 -16.43 -13.46
CA LYS A 90 -10.37 -16.45 -14.71
C LYS A 90 -11.39 -17.59 -14.76
N TYR A 91 -11.15 -18.65 -14.01
CA TYR A 91 -12.04 -19.82 -13.94
C TYR A 91 -13.15 -19.68 -12.89
N LEU A 92 -13.15 -18.60 -12.10
CA LEU A 92 -14.17 -18.29 -11.10
C LEU A 92 -15.14 -17.24 -11.63
N THR A 93 -16.38 -17.26 -11.15
CA THR A 93 -17.32 -16.16 -11.42
C THR A 93 -16.86 -14.87 -10.73
N GLY A 94 -17.45 -13.73 -11.11
CA GLY A 94 -17.17 -12.47 -10.42
C GLY A 94 -17.51 -12.53 -8.93
N ARG A 95 -18.60 -13.22 -8.56
CA ARG A 95 -18.99 -13.43 -7.16
C ARG A 95 -17.98 -14.28 -6.41
N ASP A 96 -17.54 -15.39 -7.00
CA ASP A 96 -16.60 -16.30 -6.35
C ASP A 96 -15.24 -15.64 -6.11
N ASN A 97 -14.79 -14.78 -7.03
CA ASN A 97 -13.60 -13.95 -6.82
C ASN A 97 -13.75 -12.99 -5.62
N LEU A 98 -14.93 -12.39 -5.43
CA LEU A 98 -15.18 -11.50 -4.29
C LEU A 98 -15.21 -12.27 -2.98
N GLU A 99 -15.84 -13.44 -2.95
CA GLU A 99 -15.86 -14.30 -1.75
C GLU A 99 -14.45 -14.83 -1.42
N ASP A 100 -13.64 -15.16 -2.41
CA ASP A 100 -12.24 -15.55 -2.22
C ASP A 100 -11.40 -14.40 -1.61
N VAL A 101 -11.50 -13.18 -2.15
CA VAL A 101 -10.82 -12.00 -1.59
C VAL A 101 -11.27 -11.76 -0.14
N ARG A 102 -12.58 -11.89 0.14
CA ARG A 102 -13.14 -11.74 1.48
C ARG A 102 -12.60 -12.80 2.45
N ALA A 103 -12.51 -14.07 2.02
CA ALA A 103 -11.97 -15.16 2.82
C ALA A 103 -10.49 -14.91 3.18
N ARG A 104 -9.68 -14.44 2.22
CA ARG A 104 -8.27 -14.10 2.44
C ARG A 104 -8.10 -12.91 3.40
N ALA A 105 -8.94 -11.88 3.29
CA ALA A 105 -8.91 -10.73 4.20
C ALA A 105 -9.22 -11.12 5.66
N ASN A 106 -10.02 -12.17 5.88
CA ASN A 106 -10.40 -12.67 7.20
C ASN A 106 -9.45 -13.77 7.73
N GLY A 107 -8.39 -14.13 7.01
CA GLY A 107 -7.43 -15.16 7.42
C GLY A 107 -7.98 -16.59 7.39
N THR A 108 -9.01 -16.86 6.58
CA THR A 108 -9.74 -18.15 6.60
C THR A 108 -9.18 -19.21 5.65
N GLN A 109 -7.97 -19.06 5.10
CA GLN A 109 -7.32 -20.10 4.29
C GLN A 109 -5.85 -20.33 4.69
N GLN A 110 -5.52 -21.60 4.93
CA GLN A 110 -4.17 -22.19 4.91
C GLN A 110 -3.75 -22.46 3.46
#